data_AF-A0A951YHR3-F1
#
_entry.id   AF-A0A951YHR3-F1
#
_cell.length_a   1.000
_cell.length_b   1.000
_cell.length_c   1.000
_cell.angle_alpha   90.00
_cell.angle_beta   90.00
_cell.angle_gamma   90.00
#
_symmetry.space_group_name_H-M   'P 1'
#
loop_
_entity.id
_entity.type
_entity.pdbx_description
1 polymer ?
#
loop_
_entity_poly.entity_id
_entity_poly.type
_entity_poly.pdbx_seq_one_letter_code
_entity_poly.pdbx_strand_id
1 'polypeptide(L)'
;MASVSIGRAGDVDNERLLSALGMVVGFLGTFMIGIFWAMGAVLKATHNGGTVVQLHLTGIWNTLFWAFPVVAAGSVVLALGLFFLKRFKEAAGMAGLPVVLVILYYLALVQVHVGAR
;
A
#
# COMPACT_ATOMS: atom_id res chain seq x y z
N MET A 1 -53.17 -20.82 -5.74
CA MET A 1 -52.27 -19.88 -5.04
C MET A 1 -50.84 -20.26 -5.39
N ALA A 2 -50.17 -19.48 -6.24
CA ALA A 2 -48.77 -19.73 -6.58
C ALA A 2 -47.90 -19.27 -5.41
N SER A 3 -47.20 -20.19 -4.75
CA SER A 3 -46.15 -19.85 -3.80
C SER A 3 -45.00 -19.21 -4.60
N VAL A 4 -44.88 -17.90 -4.51
CA VAL A 4 -43.69 -17.18 -4.96
C VAL A 4 -42.55 -17.67 -4.08
N SER A 5 -41.73 -18.59 -4.60
CA SER A 5 -40.44 -18.89 -4.00
C SER A 5 -39.60 -17.62 -4.15
N ILE A 6 -39.55 -16.81 -3.09
CA ILE A 6 -38.49 -15.83 -2.92
C ILE A 6 -37.22 -16.68 -2.87
N GLY A 7 -36.53 -16.80 -4.00
CA GLY A 7 -35.23 -17.44 -4.05
C GLY A 7 -34.40 -16.79 -2.96
N ARG A 8 -33.91 -17.60 -2.00
CA ARG A 8 -32.93 -17.13 -1.03
C ARG A 8 -31.89 -16.35 -1.82
N ALA A 9 -31.71 -15.07 -1.48
CA ALA A 9 -30.58 -14.30 -1.96
C ALA A 9 -29.36 -15.21 -1.79
N GLY A 10 -28.71 -15.57 -2.90
CA GLY A 10 -27.59 -16.52 -2.88
C GLY A 10 -26.61 -16.09 -1.80
N ASP A 11 -26.13 -17.04 -1.01
CA ASP A 11 -25.18 -16.77 0.09
C ASP A 11 -24.09 -15.83 -0.41
N VAL A 12 -24.08 -14.61 0.13
CA VAL A 12 -23.08 -13.61 -0.23
C VAL A 12 -21.76 -14.06 0.37
N ASP A 13 -20.75 -14.28 -0.49
CA ASP A 13 -19.39 -14.58 -0.06
C ASP A 13 -18.76 -13.34 0.57
N ASN A 14 -19.03 -13.16 1.86
CA ASN A 14 -18.57 -12.03 2.65
C ASN A 14 -17.05 -11.95 2.72
N GLU A 15 -16.33 -13.07 2.65
CA GLU A 15 -14.87 -13.09 2.70
C GLU A 15 -14.28 -12.52 1.41
N ARG A 16 -14.80 -12.96 0.26
CA ARG A 16 -14.42 -12.40 -1.03
C ARG A 16 -14.80 -10.93 -1.17
N LEU A 17 -15.99 -10.55 -0.71
CA LEU A 17 -16.44 -9.16 -0.73
C LEU A 17 -15.55 -8.26 0.13
N LEU A 18 -15.30 -8.66 1.38
CA LEU A 18 -14.44 -7.92 2.30
C LEU A 18 -13.01 -7.81 1.77
N SER A 19 -12.49 -8.88 1.16
CA SER A 19 -11.18 -8.86 0.52
C SER A 19 -11.11 -7.89 -0.65
N ALA A 20 -12.11 -7.89 -1.54
CA ALA A 20 -12.17 -6.96 -2.65
C ALA A 20 -12.20 -5.51 -2.18
N LEU A 21 -13.03 -5.19 -1.16
CA LEU A 21 -13.07 -3.86 -0.55
C LEU A 21 -11.73 -3.49 0.10
N GLY A 22 -11.12 -4.44 0.83
CA GLY A 22 -9.80 -4.26 1.44
C GLY A 22 -8.71 -3.98 0.42
N MET A 23 -8.74 -4.70 -0.72
CA MET A 23 -7.81 -4.45 -1.83
C MET A 23 -8.01 -3.07 -2.45
N VAL A 24 -9.26 -2.65 -2.68
CA VAL A 24 -9.57 -1.31 -3.19
C VAL A 24 -9.02 -0.23 -2.26
N VAL A 25 -9.27 -0.35 -0.95
CA VAL A 25 -8.76 0.62 0.05
C VAL A 25 -7.23 0.59 0.12
N GLY A 26 -6.62 -0.60 0.13
CA GLY A 26 -5.16 -0.77 0.19
C GLY A 26 -4.45 -0.18 -1.03
N PHE A 27 -4.98 -0.44 -2.22
CA PHE A 27 -4.45 0.14 -3.46
C PHE A 27 -4.68 1.64 -3.54
N LEU A 28 -5.87 2.13 -3.15
CA LEU A 28 -6.13 3.57 -3.12
C LEU A 28 -5.11 4.28 -2.23
N GLY A 29 -4.87 3.77 -1.01
CA GLY A 29 -3.84 4.31 -0.12
C GLY A 29 -2.44 4.23 -0.72
N THR A 30 -2.08 3.10 -1.33
CA THR A 30 -0.78 2.90 -1.99
C THR A 30 -0.56 3.91 -3.12
N PHE A 31 -1.55 4.11 -3.99
CA PHE A 31 -1.44 5.04 -5.12
C PHE A 31 -1.47 6.50 -4.69
N MET A 32 -2.29 6.86 -3.70
CA MET A 32 -2.26 8.20 -3.10
C MET A 32 -0.87 8.53 -2.55
N ILE A 33 -0.29 7.62 -1.77
CA ILE A 33 1.10 7.75 -1.29
C ILE A 33 2.06 7.87 -2.48
N GLY A 34 1.88 7.04 -3.50
CA GLY A 34 2.74 7.03 -4.68
C GLY A 34 2.81 8.37 -5.42
N ILE A 35 1.72 9.13 -5.48
CA ILE A 35 1.72 10.48 -6.06
C ILE A 35 2.66 11.40 -5.28
N PHE A 36 2.49 11.49 -3.95
CA PHE A 36 3.35 12.32 -3.11
C PHE A 36 4.79 11.83 -3.08
N TRP A 37 4.98 10.51 -3.11
CA TRP A 37 6.28 9.88 -3.15
C TRP A 37 7.03 10.19 -4.44
N ALA A 38 6.34 10.15 -5.59
CA ALA A 38 6.90 10.51 -6.88
C ALA A 38 7.33 11.99 -6.90
N MET A 39 6.49 12.89 -6.37
CA MET A 39 6.87 14.31 -6.21
C MET A 39 8.13 14.45 -5.35
N GLY A 40 8.20 13.78 -4.21
CA GLY A 40 9.38 13.77 -3.33
C GLY A 40 10.62 13.18 -4.02
N ALA A 41 10.45 12.12 -4.82
CA ALA A 41 11.52 11.47 -5.56
C ALA A 41 12.11 12.38 -6.64
N VAL A 42 11.25 13.08 -7.39
CA VAL A 42 11.68 14.08 -8.38
C VAL A 42 12.42 15.22 -7.68
N LEU A 43 11.85 15.80 -6.62
CA LEU A 43 12.46 16.88 -5.87
C LEU A 43 13.82 16.51 -5.25
N LYS A 44 13.96 15.26 -4.80
CA LYS A 44 15.22 14.70 -4.31
C LYS A 44 16.23 14.53 -5.43
N ALA A 45 15.82 13.99 -6.58
CA ALA A 45 16.68 13.79 -7.74
C ALA A 45 17.18 15.11 -8.34
N THR A 46 16.38 16.16 -8.31
CA THR A 46 16.76 17.50 -8.80
C THR A 46 17.42 18.37 -7.73
N HIS A 47 17.66 17.87 -6.51
CA HIS A 47 18.19 18.63 -5.38
C HIS A 47 17.38 19.89 -5.00
N ASN A 48 16.09 19.95 -5.34
CA ASN A 48 15.21 21.11 -5.10
C ASN A 48 14.17 20.86 -4.00
N GLY A 49 14.32 19.79 -3.22
CA GLY A 49 13.28 19.25 -2.33
C GLY A 49 13.28 19.69 -0.87
N GLY A 50 13.96 20.80 -0.52
CA GLY A 50 13.99 21.34 0.84
C GLY A 50 14.23 20.25 1.89
N THR A 51 13.23 19.99 2.74
CA THR A 51 13.25 19.00 3.82
C THR A 51 13.65 17.59 3.36
N VAL A 52 13.23 17.15 2.18
CA VAL A 52 13.59 15.80 1.66
C VAL A 52 15.08 15.70 1.36
N VAL A 53 15.69 16.80 0.92
CA VAL A 53 17.15 16.88 0.66
C VAL A 53 17.92 17.03 1.97
N GLN A 54 17.37 17.79 2.93
CA GLN A 54 17.95 18.00 4.26
C GLN A 54 17.99 16.73 5.12
N LEU A 55 17.12 15.74 4.85
CA LEU A 55 17.18 14.43 5.51
C LEU A 55 18.46 13.65 5.18
N HIS A 56 19.27 14.08 4.20
CA HIS A 56 20.52 13.44 3.80
C HIS A 56 20.42 11.90 3.76
N LEU A 57 19.33 11.40 3.15
CA LEU A 57 19.06 9.97 3.07
C LEU A 57 20.24 9.28 2.38
N THR A 58 21.00 8.50 3.15
CA THR A 58 22.18 7.76 2.69
C THR A 58 22.03 6.27 3.05
N GLY A 59 22.85 5.44 2.40
CA GLY A 59 22.86 3.99 2.65
C GLY A 59 21.48 3.35 2.54
N ILE A 60 21.09 2.60 3.57
CA ILE A 60 19.85 1.81 3.56
C ILE A 60 18.58 2.67 3.45
N TRP A 61 18.56 3.87 4.02
CA TRP A 61 17.40 4.78 3.93
C TRP A 61 17.17 5.27 2.50
N ASN A 62 18.26 5.55 1.78
CA ASN A 62 18.18 5.89 0.38
C ASN A 62 17.65 4.72 -0.46
N THR A 63 18.17 3.51 -0.21
CA THR A 63 17.72 2.30 -0.93
C THR A 63 16.24 2.02 -0.68
N LEU A 64 15.79 2.07 0.58
CA LEU A 64 14.38 1.88 0.93
C LEU A 64 13.49 2.96 0.30
N PHE A 65 13.95 4.20 0.23
CA PHE A 65 13.23 5.27 -0.44
C PHE A 65 12.93 4.94 -1.91
N TRP A 66 13.94 4.45 -2.63
CA TRP A 66 13.82 4.10 -4.05
C TRP A 66 13.16 2.74 -4.29
N ALA A 67 13.06 1.88 -3.27
CA ALA A 67 12.40 0.59 -3.37
C ALA A 67 10.86 0.70 -3.41
N PHE A 68 10.27 1.78 -2.90
CA PHE A 68 8.82 1.98 -2.84
C PHE A 68 8.08 1.65 -4.17
N PRO A 69 8.44 2.20 -5.35
CA PRO A 69 7.72 1.90 -6.59
C PRO A 69 7.77 0.40 -6.96
N VAL A 70 8.87 -0.28 -6.66
CA VAL A 70 9.01 -1.73 -6.87
C VAL A 70 8.11 -2.50 -5.92
N VAL A 71 8.07 -2.11 -4.65
CA VAL A 71 7.20 -2.73 -3.62
C VAL A 71 5.73 -2.50 -3.94
N ALA A 72 5.35 -1.31 -4.39
CA ALA A 72 3.98 -0.99 -4.79
C ALA A 72 3.55 -1.77 -6.04
N ALA A 73 4.40 -1.87 -7.06
CA ALA A 73 4.11 -2.68 -8.24
C ALA A 73 4.02 -4.18 -7.89
N GLY A 74 4.95 -4.67 -7.07
CA GLY A 74 4.96 -6.04 -6.59
C GLY A 74 3.72 -6.38 -5.76
N SER A 75 3.23 -5.45 -4.94
CA SER A 75 2.03 -5.66 -4.13
C SER A 75 0.78 -5.82 -4.98
N VAL A 76 0.65 -5.08 -6.09
CA VAL A 76 -0.46 -5.24 -7.04
C VAL A 76 -0.45 -6.64 -7.65
N VAL A 77 0.70 -7.07 -8.19
CA VAL A 77 0.84 -8.39 -8.82
C VAL A 77 0.55 -9.51 -7.81
N LEU A 78 1.11 -9.42 -6.61
CA LEU A 78 0.94 -10.44 -5.57
C LEU A 78 -0.49 -10.47 -5.02
N ALA A 79 -1.10 -9.32 -4.75
CA ALA A 79 -2.47 -9.27 -4.23
C ALA A 79 -3.47 -9.81 -5.25
N LEU A 80 -3.33 -9.45 -6.53
CA LEU A 80 -4.15 -10.04 -7.60
C LEU A 80 -3.93 -11.55 -7.70
N GLY A 81 -2.68 -12.01 -7.69
CA GLY A 81 -2.34 -13.44 -7.72
C GLY A 81 -2.98 -14.20 -6.56
N LEU A 82 -2.88 -13.69 -5.33
CA LEU A 82 -3.50 -14.28 -4.15
C LEU A 82 -5.03 -14.29 -4.24
N PHE A 83 -5.63 -13.22 -4.79
CA PHE A 83 -7.07 -13.16 -5.00
C PHE A 83 -7.55 -14.24 -5.97
N PHE A 84 -6.82 -14.46 -7.07
CA PHE A 84 -7.11 -15.55 -8.02
C PHE A 84 -6.93 -16.94 -7.41
N LEU A 85 -5.96 -17.10 -6.49
CA LEU A 85 -5.77 -18.32 -5.70
C LEU A 85 -6.78 -18.48 -4.55
N LYS A 86 -7.80 -17.62 -4.47
CA LYS A 86 -8.82 -17.60 -3.42
C LYS A 86 -8.27 -17.37 -2.01
N ARG A 87 -7.06 -16.82 -1.90
CA ARG A 87 -6.42 -16.41 -0.64
C ARG A 87 -6.80 -14.97 -0.31
N PHE A 88 -8.08 -14.80 -0.01
CA PHE A 88 -8.73 -13.49 0.04
C PHE A 88 -8.18 -12.58 1.15
N LYS A 89 -7.93 -13.12 2.34
CA LYS A 89 -7.37 -12.35 3.47
C LYS A 89 -5.97 -11.83 3.15
N GLU A 90 -5.13 -12.70 2.59
CA GLU A 90 -3.76 -12.36 2.22
C GLU A 90 -3.74 -11.39 1.04
N ALA A 91 -4.65 -11.51 0.08
CA ALA A 91 -4.78 -10.56 -1.03
C ALA A 91 -5.03 -9.13 -0.53
N ALA A 92 -5.99 -8.97 0.39
CA ALA A 92 -6.26 -7.67 1.01
C ALA A 92 -5.06 -7.14 1.82
N GLY A 93 -4.40 -8.02 2.58
CA GLY A 93 -3.19 -7.68 3.32
C GLY A 93 -2.05 -7.22 2.41
N MET A 94 -1.82 -7.92 1.30
CA MET A 94 -0.79 -7.55 0.33
C MET A 94 -1.09 -6.23 -0.34
N ALA A 95 -2.35 -5.94 -0.68
CA ALA A 95 -2.73 -4.66 -1.26
C ALA A 95 -2.47 -3.48 -0.31
N GLY A 96 -2.66 -3.66 1.00
CA GLY A 96 -2.36 -2.65 2.03
C GLY A 96 -0.91 -2.59 2.49
N LEU A 97 -0.08 -3.58 2.13
CA LEU A 97 1.30 -3.70 2.61
C LEU A 97 2.17 -2.45 2.34
N PRO A 98 2.15 -1.83 1.15
CA PRO A 98 2.97 -0.64 0.89
C PRO A 98 2.64 0.54 1.81
N VAL A 99 1.36 0.71 2.15
CA VAL A 99 0.91 1.77 3.06
C VAL A 99 1.55 1.57 4.44
N VAL A 100 1.47 0.35 4.97
CA VAL A 100 2.07 0.01 6.26
C VAL A 100 3.59 0.21 6.23
N LEU A 101 4.26 -0.25 5.19
CA LEU A 101 5.71 -0.10 5.04
C LEU A 101 6.15 1.37 4.97
N VAL A 102 5.37 2.22 4.30
CA VAL A 102 5.62 3.67 4.25
C VAL A 102 5.48 4.31 5.63
N ILE A 103 4.43 3.94 6.37
CA ILE A 103 4.22 4.44 7.74
C ILE A 103 5.41 4.03 8.63
N LEU A 104 5.81 2.76 8.59
CA LEU A 104 6.96 2.27 9.36
C LEU A 104 8.26 2.96 8.95
N TYR A 105 8.49 3.15 7.65
CA TYR A 105 9.65 3.87 7.14
C TYR A 105 9.67 5.32 7.66
N TYR A 106 8.54 6.02 7.63
CA TYR A 106 8.42 7.38 8.14
C TYR A 106 8.69 7.45 9.66
N LEU A 107 8.05 6.57 10.44
CA LEU A 107 8.25 6.52 11.89
C LEU A 107 9.71 6.23 12.25
N ALA A 108 10.35 5.31 11.55
CA ALA A 108 11.75 4.99 11.75
C ALA A 108 12.67 6.18 11.41
N LEU A 109 12.39 6.92 10.32
CA LEU A 109 13.12 8.15 10.00
C LEU A 109 12.95 9.19 11.10
N VAL A 110 11.74 9.41 11.61
CA VAL A 110 11.48 10.38 12.68
C VAL A 110 12.25 10.00 13.95
N GLN A 111 12.22 8.74 14.37
CA GLN A 111 12.94 8.30 15.57
C GLN A 111 14.46 8.44 15.42
N VAL A 112 15.01 8.09 14.26
CA VAL A 112 16.46 8.06 14.04
C VAL A 112 17.04 9.43 13.71
N HIS A 113 16.33 10.27 12.94
CA HIS A 113 16.86 11.54 12.41
C HIS A 113 16.30 12.78 13.08
N VAL A 114 15.16 12.68 13.78
CA VAL A 114 14.49 13.84 14.43
C VAL A 114 14.44 13.70 15.95
N GLY A 115 14.28 12.47 16.46
CA GLY A 115 14.03 12.19 17.87
C GLY A 115 15.25 11.81 18.73
N ALA A 116 16.40 11.49 18.14
CA ALA A 116 17.62 11.22 18.90
C ALA A 116 18.33 12.54 19.30
N ARG A 117 17.80 13.22 20.31
CA ARG A 117 18.52 14.20 21.12
C ARG A 117 18.49 13.77 22.58
#